data_AF-A0A661MTL4-F1
#
_entry.id   AF-A0A661MTL4-F1
#
_cell.length_a   1.000
_cell.length_b   1.000
_cell.length_c   1.000
_cell.angle_alpha   90.00
_cell.angle_beta   90.00
_cell.angle_gamma   90.00
#
_symmetry.space_group_name_H-M   'P 1'
#
loop_
_entity.id
_entity.type
_entity.pdbx_description
1 polymer ?
#
loop_
_entity_poly.entity_id
_entity_poly.type
_entity_poly.pdbx_seq_one_letter_code
_entity_poly.pdbx_strand_id
1 'polypeptide(L)'
;MEFMFFLGRVTMRLLRIGALGAVLLQGACTGTQDHARVEVRSADCIVCHVNDVQHALNPPHEGFPDTCGNCHSNDAWIPAAFMHSWPLNGAHEMLDCASCHLGDPPVYQGTPTLCVGCHQADYDNSPFPGHDAFPTTCESCHTTNAWTPAVGGIHPENAFPIESGEHSKYRDDCASCHNPELGSSIDGENTDCVGCHDGEHTRAAMDPKHREEPDYPQGAAPPNFCLDCHPDGRN
;
A
#
# COMPACT_ATOMS: atom_id res chain seq x y z
N MET A 1 -57.31 -11.90 82.35
CA MET A 1 -57.07 -11.58 80.93
C MET A 1 -57.81 -10.28 80.64
N GLU A 2 -57.32 -9.08 81.02
CA GLU A 2 -55.97 -8.51 80.82
C GLU A 2 -55.48 -8.68 79.38
N PHE A 3 -54.96 -7.69 78.65
CA PHE A 3 -54.57 -6.30 78.90
C PHE A 3 -54.59 -5.55 77.55
N MET A 4 -55.01 -4.28 77.60
CA MET A 4 -54.37 -3.07 77.03
C MET A 4 -53.33 -3.22 75.90
N PHE A 5 -53.52 -2.51 74.77
CA PHE A 5 -52.40 -2.06 73.92
C PHE A 5 -52.46 -0.56 73.61
N PHE A 6 -51.27 0.02 73.68
CA PHE A 6 -50.91 1.42 73.89
C PHE A 6 -50.98 2.30 72.63
N LEU A 7 -51.29 3.59 72.86
CA LEU A 7 -50.96 4.72 71.99
C LEU A 7 -49.44 4.92 71.94
N GLY A 8 -48.83 4.85 70.74
CA GLY A 8 -47.43 5.19 70.50
C GLY A 8 -47.31 6.33 69.48
N ARG A 9 -47.06 7.56 69.96
CA ARG A 9 -46.62 8.67 69.11
C ARG A 9 -45.18 8.41 68.66
N VAL A 10 -44.96 8.17 67.38
CA VAL A 10 -43.63 8.21 66.78
C VAL A 10 -43.35 9.65 66.35
N THR A 11 -42.45 10.32 67.07
CA THR A 11 -41.89 11.61 66.68
C THR A 11 -40.93 11.40 65.51
N MET A 12 -41.32 11.86 64.33
CA MET A 12 -40.49 11.83 63.13
C MET A 12 -39.38 12.89 63.27
N ARG A 13 -38.19 12.49 63.70
CA ARG A 13 -36.98 13.32 63.59
C ARG A 13 -36.59 13.39 62.12
N LEU A 14 -36.78 14.57 61.52
CA LEU A 14 -36.21 14.94 60.22
C LEU A 14 -34.68 14.86 60.33
N LEU A 15 -34.10 13.75 59.87
CA LEU A 15 -32.69 13.69 59.51
C LEU A 15 -32.51 14.56 58.26
N ARG A 16 -31.92 15.74 58.44
CA ARG A 16 -31.34 16.53 57.36
C ARG A 16 -30.15 15.72 56.81
N ILE A 17 -30.42 14.86 55.83
CA ILE A 17 -29.36 14.34 54.96
C ILE A 17 -28.91 15.53 54.12
N GLY A 18 -27.72 16.03 54.43
CA GLY A 18 -27.07 17.07 53.65
C GLY A 18 -26.97 16.61 52.20
N ALA A 19 -27.43 17.46 51.30
CA ALA A 19 -27.18 17.33 49.88
C ALA A 19 -25.65 17.33 49.66
N LEU A 20 -25.06 16.14 49.59
CA LEU A 20 -23.80 15.93 48.90
C LEU A 20 -24.07 16.34 47.45
N GLY A 21 -23.46 17.47 47.08
CA GLY A 21 -23.75 18.18 45.85
C GLY A 21 -23.74 17.25 44.64
N ALA A 22 -24.88 17.18 43.97
CA ALA A 22 -24.87 17.15 42.52
C ALA A 22 -24.15 18.42 42.07
N VAL A 23 -22.82 18.35 41.96
CA VAL A 23 -22.06 19.33 41.19
C VAL A 23 -22.62 19.19 39.78
N LEU A 24 -23.47 20.15 39.43
CA LEU A 24 -24.10 20.24 38.13
C LEU A 24 -22.97 20.33 37.11
N LEU A 25 -22.73 19.27 36.33
CA LEU A 25 -21.90 19.28 35.11
C LEU A 25 -22.44 20.27 34.04
N GLN A 26 -23.45 21.07 34.36
CA GLN A 26 -24.22 21.93 33.45
C GLN A 26 -23.43 23.11 32.85
N GLY A 27 -22.13 23.23 33.13
CA GLY A 27 -21.31 24.35 32.67
C GLY A 27 -20.14 24.01 31.75
N ALA A 28 -19.77 22.74 31.57
CA ALA A 28 -18.50 22.41 30.87
C ALA A 28 -18.56 22.58 29.34
N CYS A 29 -19.76 22.56 28.74
CA CYS A 29 -19.94 22.49 27.28
C CYS A 29 -20.81 23.61 26.69
N THR A 30 -20.98 24.77 27.35
CA THR A 30 -21.83 25.85 26.85
C THR A 30 -21.03 27.01 26.25
N GLY A 31 -21.22 27.31 24.97
CA GLY A 31 -20.49 28.38 24.25
C GLY A 31 -19.08 27.99 23.79
N THR A 32 -18.24 28.98 23.51
CA THR A 32 -16.82 28.76 23.13
C THR A 32 -16.02 28.21 24.31
N GLN A 33 -15.48 27.01 24.18
CA GLN A 33 -14.69 26.36 25.23
C GLN A 33 -13.19 26.61 25.06
N ASP A 34 -12.50 26.66 26.19
CA ASP A 34 -11.04 26.60 26.28
C ASP A 34 -10.66 25.18 26.69
N HIS A 35 -10.20 24.37 25.73
CA HIS A 35 -9.82 22.96 25.93
C HIS A 35 -8.62 22.77 26.86
N ALA A 36 -7.96 23.84 27.32
CA ALA A 36 -6.93 23.78 28.36
C ALA A 36 -7.50 23.67 29.79
N ARG A 37 -8.80 23.97 30.00
CA ARG A 37 -9.44 23.91 31.32
C ARG A 37 -9.67 22.48 31.79
N VAL A 38 -9.43 22.25 33.09
CA VAL A 38 -9.53 20.91 33.69
C VAL A 38 -10.96 20.37 33.61
N GLU A 39 -11.97 21.22 33.80
CA GLU A 39 -13.37 20.80 33.75
C GLU A 39 -13.82 20.40 32.34
N VAL A 40 -13.18 20.95 31.30
CA VAL A 40 -13.46 20.66 29.89
C VAL A 40 -12.72 19.41 29.44
N ARG A 41 -11.41 19.31 29.71
CA ARG A 41 -10.58 18.18 29.28
C ARG A 41 -10.93 16.84 29.96
N SER A 42 -11.63 16.89 31.09
CA SER A 42 -12.08 15.71 31.85
C SER A 42 -13.49 15.26 31.46
N ALA A 43 -14.17 15.97 30.57
CA ALA A 43 -15.41 15.52 29.96
C ALA A 43 -15.13 14.69 28.70
N ASP A 44 -15.95 13.68 28.44
CA ASP A 44 -15.90 12.95 27.18
C ASP A 44 -16.24 13.91 26.03
N CYS A 45 -15.45 13.90 24.96
CA CYS A 45 -15.56 14.84 23.84
C CYS A 45 -16.99 14.89 23.27
N ILE A 46 -17.65 13.73 23.17
CA ILE A 46 -18.99 13.60 22.61
C ILE A 46 -20.06 14.37 23.40
N VAL A 47 -19.82 14.65 24.69
CA VAL A 47 -20.76 15.41 25.52
C VAL A 47 -20.91 16.84 25.00
N CYS A 48 -19.84 17.44 24.47
CA CYS A 48 -19.88 18.77 23.87
C CYS A 48 -20.02 18.72 22.33
N HIS A 49 -19.37 17.74 21.68
CA HIS A 49 -19.12 17.73 20.24
C HIS A 49 -19.99 16.72 19.46
N VAL A 50 -21.11 16.25 20.01
CA VAL A 50 -22.00 15.29 19.32
C VAL A 50 -22.47 15.78 17.95
N ASN A 51 -22.75 17.08 17.81
CA ASN A 51 -23.20 17.65 16.54
C ASN A 51 -22.05 17.71 15.52
N ASP A 52 -20.84 18.04 15.95
CA ASP A 52 -19.65 18.07 15.09
C ASP A 52 -19.34 16.67 14.54
N VAL A 53 -19.45 15.64 15.39
CA VAL A 53 -19.25 14.23 14.99
C VAL A 53 -20.33 13.77 13.99
N GLN A 54 -21.60 14.12 14.21
CA GLN A 54 -22.71 13.73 13.33
C GLN A 54 -22.66 14.39 11.94
N HIS A 55 -22.03 15.56 11.82
CA HIS A 55 -21.94 16.31 10.57
C HIS A 55 -20.54 16.34 9.98
N ALA A 56 -19.59 15.59 10.54
CA ALA A 56 -18.28 15.42 9.96
C ALA A 56 -18.40 14.72 8.60
N LEU A 57 -17.76 15.28 7.56
CA LEU A 57 -17.80 14.75 6.20
C LEU A 57 -16.43 14.27 5.69
N ASN A 58 -15.36 14.54 6.43
CA ASN A 58 -13.99 14.22 6.02
C ASN A 58 -13.11 13.87 7.24
N PRO A 59 -13.14 12.62 7.72
CA PRO A 59 -14.07 11.55 7.35
C PRO A 59 -15.47 11.70 8.00
N PRO A 60 -16.52 11.10 7.42
CA PRO A 60 -17.69 10.72 8.20
C PRO A 60 -17.26 9.81 9.35
N HIS A 61 -17.68 10.15 10.56
CA HIS A 61 -17.27 9.41 11.77
C HIS A 61 -18.11 8.13 12.01
N GLU A 62 -18.95 7.73 11.05
CA GLU A 62 -19.67 6.46 11.12
C GLU A 62 -18.68 5.29 11.12
N GLY A 63 -18.74 4.45 12.17
CA GLY A 63 -17.86 3.31 12.34
C GLY A 63 -16.50 3.61 12.99
N PHE A 64 -16.20 4.86 13.34
CA PHE A 64 -15.05 5.22 14.16
C PHE A 64 -15.33 5.07 15.66
N PRO A 65 -14.32 4.77 16.49
CA PRO A 65 -14.49 4.73 17.94
C PRO A 65 -14.64 6.15 18.52
N ASP A 66 -15.36 6.28 19.63
CA ASP A 66 -15.54 7.55 20.37
C ASP A 66 -14.25 8.06 21.06
N THR A 67 -13.11 7.40 20.84
CA THR A 67 -11.80 7.79 21.33
C THR A 67 -11.16 8.85 20.42
N CYS A 68 -11.70 10.07 20.44
CA CYS A 68 -11.30 11.17 19.55
C CYS A 68 -9.78 11.45 19.59
N GLY A 69 -9.17 11.33 20.77
CA GLY A 69 -7.73 11.55 21.00
C GLY A 69 -6.78 10.59 20.27
N ASN A 70 -7.30 9.50 19.68
CA ASN A 70 -6.50 8.64 18.83
C ASN A 70 -6.16 9.29 17.49
N CYS A 71 -6.96 10.27 17.06
CA CYS A 71 -6.81 10.93 15.77
C CYS A 71 -6.61 12.45 15.89
N HIS A 72 -7.31 13.07 16.82
CA HIS A 72 -7.30 14.51 17.04
C HIS A 72 -6.48 14.88 18.28
N SER A 73 -5.95 16.10 18.28
CA SER A 73 -5.35 16.70 19.46
C SER A 73 -6.06 18.01 19.81
N ASN A 74 -6.00 18.41 21.09
CA ASN A 74 -6.55 19.68 21.53
C ASN A 74 -5.75 20.89 21.00
N ASP A 75 -4.47 20.68 20.64
CA ASP A 75 -3.58 21.73 20.13
C ASP A 75 -3.72 21.92 18.61
N ALA A 76 -4.04 20.83 17.89
CA ALA A 76 -4.30 20.81 16.46
C ALA A 76 -5.37 19.77 16.16
N TRP A 77 -6.61 20.24 15.97
CA TRP A 77 -7.74 19.36 15.62
C TRP A 77 -7.65 18.83 14.19
N ILE A 78 -7.12 19.66 13.28
CA ILE A 78 -6.88 19.36 11.86
C ILE A 78 -5.45 19.82 11.51
N PRO A 79 -4.65 19.01 10.78
CA PRO A 79 -4.98 17.67 10.31
C PRO A 79 -5.03 16.64 11.45
N ALA A 80 -5.92 15.67 11.34
CA ALA A 80 -5.94 14.52 12.23
C ALA A 80 -4.89 13.50 11.77
N ALA A 81 -4.29 12.76 12.70
CA ALA A 81 -3.41 11.64 12.39
C ALA A 81 -4.20 10.34 12.46
N PHE A 82 -4.25 9.56 11.39
CA PHE A 82 -4.91 8.26 11.40
C PHE A 82 -3.94 7.17 10.93
N MET A 83 -3.81 6.10 11.72
CA MET A 83 -3.04 4.93 11.31
C MET A 83 -3.96 3.90 10.67
N HIS A 84 -3.79 3.72 9.36
CA HIS A 84 -4.48 2.69 8.60
C HIS A 84 -4.02 1.28 9.04
N SER A 85 -4.93 0.31 9.00
CA SER A 85 -4.57 -1.10 9.18
C SER A 85 -3.76 -1.65 8.00
N TRP A 86 -4.04 -1.15 6.79
CA TRP A 86 -3.18 -1.33 5.64
C TRP A 86 -2.01 -0.33 5.72
N PRO A 87 -0.76 -0.81 5.74
CA PRO A 87 0.39 0.07 5.98
C PRO A 87 0.62 0.98 4.77
N LEU A 88 0.42 2.28 4.96
CA LEU A 88 0.94 3.30 4.05
C LEU A 88 2.44 3.40 4.27
N ASN A 89 3.24 3.07 3.25
CA ASN A 89 4.70 3.12 3.31
C ASN A 89 5.30 3.75 2.05
N GLY A 90 6.54 4.22 2.15
CA GLY A 90 7.26 4.84 1.05
C GLY A 90 6.52 6.07 0.52
N ALA A 91 6.32 6.14 -0.80
CA ALA A 91 5.63 7.25 -1.45
C ALA A 91 4.17 7.45 -1.00
N HIS A 92 3.55 6.45 -0.37
CA HIS A 92 2.17 6.52 0.09
C HIS A 92 2.01 7.11 1.51
N GLU A 93 3.09 7.32 2.27
CA GLU A 93 3.02 7.74 3.69
C GLU A 93 2.42 9.13 3.90
N MET A 94 2.64 10.03 2.94
CA MET A 94 2.33 11.46 3.08
C MET A 94 1.18 11.90 2.16
N LEU A 95 0.36 10.95 1.67
CA LEU A 95 -0.77 11.28 0.82
C LEU A 95 -1.94 11.85 1.63
N ASP A 96 -2.58 12.87 1.07
CA ASP A 96 -3.85 13.36 1.60
C ASP A 96 -4.93 12.28 1.52
N CYS A 97 -5.85 12.24 2.49
CA CYS A 97 -6.93 11.26 2.55
C CYS A 97 -7.74 11.19 1.24
N ALA A 98 -7.96 12.35 0.61
CA ALA A 98 -8.70 12.50 -0.64
C ALA A 98 -7.98 11.89 -1.87
N SER A 99 -6.68 11.57 -1.75
CA SER A 99 -5.94 10.87 -2.82
C SER A 99 -6.43 9.43 -3.01
N CYS A 100 -6.96 8.81 -1.96
CA CYS A 100 -7.42 7.43 -1.97
C CYS A 100 -8.94 7.32 -1.75
N HIS A 101 -9.48 8.14 -0.85
CA HIS A 101 -10.90 8.15 -0.51
C HIS A 101 -11.66 9.12 -1.43
N LEU A 102 -11.95 8.63 -2.63
CA LEU A 102 -12.56 9.41 -3.69
C LEU A 102 -14.06 9.64 -3.45
N GLY A 103 -14.62 10.68 -4.09
CA GLY A 103 -16.05 11.03 -4.05
C GLY A 103 -16.34 12.38 -3.39
N ASP A 104 -17.61 12.79 -3.45
CA ASP A 104 -18.14 13.96 -2.74
C ASP A 104 -19.52 13.63 -2.13
N PRO A 105 -19.61 13.31 -0.82
CA PRO A 105 -18.50 13.27 0.14
C PRO A 105 -17.55 12.07 -0.10
N PRO A 106 -16.29 12.13 0.41
CA PRO A 106 -15.33 11.03 0.33
C PRO A 106 -15.87 9.70 0.85
N VAL A 107 -15.62 8.61 0.12
CA VAL A 107 -15.98 7.25 0.51
C VAL A 107 -14.77 6.52 1.05
N TYR A 108 -14.82 6.15 2.34
CA TYR A 108 -13.70 5.48 3.02
C TYR A 108 -13.72 3.96 2.88
N GLN A 109 -14.92 3.39 2.77
CA GLN A 109 -15.13 1.95 2.61
C GLN A 109 -14.81 1.49 1.19
N GLY A 110 -14.19 0.31 1.07
CA GLY A 110 -13.90 -0.30 -0.24
C GLY A 110 -12.75 0.34 -1.02
N THR A 111 -11.96 1.20 -0.38
CA THR A 111 -10.73 1.74 -0.96
C THR A 111 -9.82 0.58 -1.37
N PRO A 112 -9.37 0.50 -2.64
CA PRO A 112 -8.53 -0.60 -3.10
C PRO A 112 -7.23 -0.69 -2.32
N THR A 113 -6.81 -1.91 -1.97
CA THR A 113 -5.54 -2.20 -1.29
C THR A 113 -4.51 -2.88 -2.20
N LEU A 114 -4.90 -3.17 -3.44
CA LEU A 114 -4.02 -3.73 -4.48
C LEU A 114 -3.52 -2.60 -5.37
N CYS A 115 -2.27 -2.70 -5.84
CA CYS A 115 -1.60 -1.68 -6.64
C CYS A 115 -2.43 -1.25 -7.85
N VAL A 116 -2.89 -2.22 -8.66
CA VAL A 116 -3.69 -1.97 -9.86
C VAL A 116 -5.08 -1.38 -9.57
N GLY A 117 -5.55 -1.43 -8.32
CA GLY A 117 -6.78 -0.76 -7.92
C GLY A 117 -6.73 0.75 -8.10
N CYS A 118 -5.53 1.35 -8.03
CA CYS A 118 -5.28 2.76 -8.32
C CYS A 118 -4.42 2.94 -9.59
N HIS A 119 -3.45 2.06 -9.80
CA HIS A 119 -2.43 2.17 -10.86
C HIS A 119 -2.73 1.31 -12.10
N GLN A 120 -4.01 1.04 -12.40
CA GLN A 120 -4.36 0.26 -13.60
C GLN A 120 -3.85 0.94 -14.88
N ALA A 121 -4.04 2.26 -15.00
CA ALA A 121 -3.59 2.99 -16.17
C ALA A 121 -2.06 2.99 -16.29
N ASP A 122 -1.32 3.06 -15.18
CA ASP A 122 0.14 3.00 -15.20
C ASP A 122 0.63 1.60 -15.59
N TYR A 123 -0.07 0.56 -15.13
CA TYR A 123 0.20 -0.83 -15.52
C TYR A 123 -0.06 -1.05 -17.02
N ASP A 124 -1.23 -0.66 -17.53
CA ASP A 124 -1.63 -0.84 -18.93
C ASP A 124 -0.74 -0.03 -19.90
N ASN A 125 -0.23 1.13 -19.45
CA ASN A 125 0.60 2.01 -20.27
C ASN A 125 2.10 1.92 -19.93
N SER A 126 2.54 0.85 -19.25
CA SER A 126 3.96 0.66 -18.96
C SER A 126 4.77 0.67 -20.27
N PRO A 127 5.70 1.62 -20.45
CA PRO A 127 6.36 1.81 -21.74
C PRO A 127 7.40 0.72 -22.02
N PHE A 128 8.05 0.20 -20.97
CA PHE A 128 9.08 -0.81 -21.10
C PHE A 128 9.47 -1.45 -19.74
N PRO A 129 9.47 -2.80 -19.63
CA PRO A 129 8.73 -3.69 -20.51
C PRO A 129 7.23 -3.39 -20.45
N GLY A 130 6.50 -3.75 -21.51
CA GLY A 130 5.03 -3.74 -21.45
C GLY A 130 4.54 -4.76 -20.43
N HIS A 131 3.50 -4.44 -19.65
CA HIS A 131 3.01 -5.31 -18.58
C HIS A 131 1.94 -6.32 -19.01
N ASP A 132 1.55 -6.36 -20.29
CA ASP A 132 0.48 -7.24 -20.81
C ASP A 132 0.71 -8.74 -20.50
N ALA A 133 1.97 -9.16 -20.34
CA ALA A 133 2.34 -10.54 -20.01
C ALA A 133 2.80 -10.75 -18.55
N PHE A 134 2.80 -9.69 -17.74
CA PHE A 134 3.26 -9.75 -16.34
C PHE A 134 2.07 -9.89 -15.39
N PRO A 135 2.24 -10.53 -14.22
CA PRO A 135 1.20 -10.53 -13.21
C PRO A 135 1.00 -9.14 -12.60
N THR A 136 -0.16 -8.92 -11.97
CA THR A 136 -0.45 -7.68 -11.22
C THR A 136 0.17 -7.64 -9.83
N THR A 137 1.11 -8.55 -9.53
CA THR A 137 1.91 -8.60 -8.29
C THR A 137 3.12 -7.68 -8.42
N CYS A 138 2.84 -6.37 -8.46
CA CYS A 138 3.83 -5.32 -8.72
C CYS A 138 5.03 -5.38 -7.77
N GLU A 139 4.82 -5.81 -6.53
CA GLU A 139 5.81 -5.97 -5.47
C GLU A 139 6.89 -7.03 -5.76
N SER A 140 6.69 -7.84 -6.81
CA SER A 140 7.70 -8.80 -7.29
C SER A 140 8.89 -8.11 -7.95
N CYS A 141 8.69 -6.87 -8.41
CA CYS A 141 9.66 -6.09 -9.18
C CYS A 141 9.82 -4.64 -8.66
N HIS A 142 8.74 -4.03 -8.17
CA HIS A 142 8.71 -2.63 -7.74
C HIS A 142 8.63 -2.52 -6.22
N THR A 143 9.10 -1.37 -5.70
CA THR A 143 8.95 -1.04 -4.28
C THR A 143 8.14 0.22 -4.12
N THR A 144 7.47 0.38 -2.97
CA THR A 144 6.75 1.61 -2.65
C THR A 144 7.67 2.78 -2.32
N ASN A 145 8.95 2.53 -2.03
CA ASN A 145 9.97 3.56 -1.79
C ASN A 145 10.50 4.15 -3.09
N ALA A 146 10.72 3.30 -4.08
CA ALA A 146 11.18 3.68 -5.42
C ALA A 146 10.55 2.75 -6.45
N TRP A 147 9.79 3.34 -7.37
CA TRP A 147 9.14 2.59 -8.44
C TRP A 147 10.12 2.13 -9.53
N THR A 148 11.18 2.91 -9.77
CA THR A 148 12.22 2.62 -10.76
C THR A 148 13.63 2.79 -10.17
N PRO A 149 14.62 1.97 -10.55
CA PRO A 149 14.48 0.81 -11.43
C PRO A 149 13.69 -0.32 -10.75
N ALA A 150 13.00 -1.13 -11.56
CA ALA A 150 12.46 -2.39 -11.09
C ALA A 150 13.62 -3.36 -10.85
N VAL A 151 13.53 -4.16 -9.80
CA VAL A 151 14.53 -5.19 -9.46
C VAL A 151 13.81 -6.48 -9.19
N GLY A 152 14.34 -7.61 -9.65
CA GLY A 152 13.69 -8.90 -9.49
C GLY A 152 12.82 -9.34 -10.65
N GLY A 153 11.75 -10.07 -10.32
CA GLY A 153 11.05 -10.94 -11.27
C GLY A 153 11.60 -12.37 -11.29
N ILE A 154 10.75 -13.28 -11.78
CA ILE A 154 11.10 -14.69 -12.02
C ILE A 154 11.26 -14.83 -13.52
N HIS A 155 12.34 -15.47 -13.94
CA HIS A 155 12.52 -15.90 -15.33
C HIS A 155 12.42 -17.42 -15.44
N PRO A 156 11.96 -17.95 -16.58
CA PRO A 156 11.94 -19.38 -16.82
C PRO A 156 13.38 -19.92 -16.96
N GLU A 157 13.91 -20.48 -15.87
CA GLU A 157 15.28 -21.05 -15.81
C GLU A 157 15.45 -22.38 -16.58
N ASN A 158 14.39 -22.91 -17.20
CA ASN A 158 14.45 -24.14 -18.01
C ASN A 158 14.87 -23.88 -19.47
N ALA A 159 14.98 -22.63 -19.88
CA ALA A 159 15.61 -22.21 -21.13
C ALA A 159 16.95 -21.56 -20.78
N PHE A 160 16.98 -20.24 -20.65
CA PHE A 160 18.20 -19.45 -20.42
C PHE A 160 18.30 -19.01 -18.96
N PRO A 161 19.22 -19.57 -18.16
CA PRO A 161 19.29 -19.28 -16.73
C PRO A 161 19.91 -17.91 -16.45
N ILE A 162 19.15 -17.04 -15.79
CA ILE A 162 19.62 -15.72 -15.30
C ILE A 162 19.47 -15.57 -13.79
N GLU A 163 18.88 -16.54 -13.10
CA GLU A 163 18.92 -16.60 -11.64
C GLU A 163 20.22 -17.24 -11.13
N SER A 164 21.00 -17.86 -12.01
CA SER A 164 22.28 -18.50 -11.67
C SER A 164 23.33 -18.41 -12.80
N GLY A 165 24.58 -18.74 -12.50
CA GLY A 165 25.68 -18.73 -13.49
C GLY A 165 26.17 -17.33 -13.86
N GLU A 166 26.96 -17.23 -14.93
CA GLU A 166 27.66 -16.00 -15.33
C GLU A 166 26.72 -14.88 -15.82
N HIS A 167 25.52 -15.23 -16.30
CA HIS A 167 24.51 -14.27 -16.75
C HIS A 167 23.67 -13.70 -15.59
N SER A 168 23.79 -14.25 -14.38
CA SER A 168 23.04 -13.77 -13.21
C SER A 168 23.32 -12.32 -12.82
N LYS A 169 24.45 -11.78 -13.25
CA LYS A 169 24.80 -10.36 -13.07
C LYS A 169 23.85 -9.40 -13.81
N TYR A 170 23.10 -9.87 -14.80
CA TYR A 170 22.15 -9.07 -15.58
C TYR A 170 20.69 -9.26 -15.14
N ARG A 171 20.44 -10.05 -14.09
CA ARG A 171 19.08 -10.39 -13.63
C ARG A 171 18.21 -9.16 -13.37
N ASP A 172 18.78 -8.11 -12.78
CA ASP A 172 18.08 -6.88 -12.44
C ASP A 172 18.29 -5.76 -13.48
N ASP A 173 18.88 -6.09 -14.63
CA ASP A 173 19.08 -5.18 -15.75
C ASP A 173 18.31 -5.67 -16.98
N CYS A 174 16.98 -5.50 -16.93
CA CYS A 174 16.08 -5.94 -17.99
C CYS A 174 16.51 -5.41 -19.37
N ALA A 175 17.03 -4.18 -19.43
CA ALA A 175 17.42 -3.51 -20.66
C ALA A 175 18.65 -4.14 -21.35
N SER A 176 19.47 -4.88 -20.60
CA SER A 176 20.61 -5.62 -21.18
C SER A 176 20.17 -6.75 -22.12
N CYS A 177 18.98 -7.31 -21.94
CA CYS A 177 18.45 -8.38 -22.80
C CYS A 177 17.20 -7.95 -23.58
N HIS A 178 16.28 -7.23 -22.94
CA HIS A 178 15.09 -6.69 -23.57
C HIS A 178 15.39 -5.26 -24.05
N ASN A 179 15.58 -5.04 -25.34
CA ASN A 179 15.92 -3.70 -25.83
C ASN A 179 14.65 -2.85 -26.05
N PRO A 180 14.46 -1.72 -25.33
CA PRO A 180 13.29 -0.84 -25.53
C PRO A 180 13.17 -0.26 -26.93
N GLU A 181 14.28 -0.08 -27.65
CA GLU A 181 14.28 0.46 -29.02
C GLU A 181 13.83 -0.58 -30.06
N LEU A 182 13.97 -1.87 -29.75
CA LEU A 182 13.59 -2.98 -30.62
C LEU A 182 12.20 -3.55 -30.28
N GLY A 183 11.54 -2.97 -29.28
CA GLY A 183 10.25 -3.42 -28.76
C GLY A 183 10.38 -4.39 -27.59
N SER A 184 9.29 -4.51 -26.82
CA SER A 184 9.21 -5.35 -25.62
C SER A 184 9.08 -6.83 -25.98
N SER A 185 10.05 -7.41 -26.70
CA SER A 185 10.05 -8.83 -26.99
C SER A 185 10.16 -9.61 -25.69
N ILE A 186 9.08 -10.31 -25.37
CA ILE A 186 9.03 -11.39 -24.39
C ILE A 186 9.75 -12.58 -25.06
N ASP A 187 10.40 -13.45 -24.29
CA ASP A 187 11.18 -14.61 -24.79
C ASP A 187 12.55 -14.32 -25.43
N GLY A 188 13.10 -13.12 -25.28
CA GLY A 188 14.49 -12.82 -25.67
C GLY A 188 14.71 -12.74 -27.19
N GLU A 189 13.66 -12.49 -27.98
CA GLU A 189 13.75 -12.34 -29.44
C GLU A 189 14.76 -11.27 -29.88
N ASN A 190 14.96 -10.25 -29.03
CA ASN A 190 15.88 -9.14 -29.27
C ASN A 190 17.24 -9.28 -28.56
N THR A 191 17.53 -10.41 -27.90
CA THR A 191 18.79 -10.59 -27.16
C THR A 191 19.98 -10.77 -28.12
N ASP A 192 20.98 -9.90 -28.03
CA ASP A 192 22.17 -9.96 -28.88
C ASP A 192 23.32 -10.78 -28.27
N CYS A 193 23.31 -12.10 -28.50
CA CYS A 193 24.35 -13.00 -28.03
C CYS A 193 25.72 -12.66 -28.66
N VAL A 194 25.74 -12.35 -29.96
CA VAL A 194 26.98 -12.13 -30.73
C VAL A 194 27.63 -10.81 -30.35
N GLY A 195 26.84 -9.75 -30.13
CA GLY A 195 27.32 -8.45 -29.69
C GLY A 195 27.86 -8.47 -28.26
N CYS A 196 27.22 -9.20 -27.35
CA CYS A 196 27.73 -9.35 -25.98
C CYS A 196 28.96 -10.26 -25.90
N HIS A 197 29.02 -11.32 -26.70
CA HIS A 197 30.17 -12.22 -26.81
C HIS A 197 31.01 -11.97 -28.06
N ASP A 198 31.36 -10.69 -28.28
CA ASP A 198 32.20 -10.30 -29.39
C ASP A 198 33.56 -11.02 -29.35
N GLY A 199 34.10 -11.32 -30.52
CA GLY A 199 35.26 -12.20 -30.72
C GLY A 199 34.92 -13.68 -30.72
N GLU A 200 34.51 -14.22 -29.57
CA GLU A 200 34.34 -15.68 -29.38
C GLU A 200 33.16 -16.24 -30.18
N HIS A 201 32.03 -15.53 -30.25
CA HIS A 201 30.82 -15.99 -30.96
C HIS A 201 30.59 -15.24 -32.28
N THR A 202 31.65 -14.70 -32.88
CA THR A 202 31.56 -14.13 -34.23
C THR A 202 31.29 -15.22 -35.28
N ARG A 203 30.69 -14.84 -36.41
CA ARG A 203 30.53 -15.71 -37.60
C ARG A 203 31.82 -16.41 -38.01
N ALA A 204 32.91 -15.64 -38.09
CA ALA A 204 34.22 -16.18 -38.46
C ALA A 204 34.70 -17.28 -37.50
N ALA A 205 34.35 -17.20 -36.21
CA ALA A 205 34.70 -18.19 -35.20
C ALA A 205 33.73 -19.39 -35.17
N MET A 206 32.43 -19.16 -35.38
CA MET A 206 31.38 -20.19 -35.25
C MET A 206 31.10 -20.95 -36.54
N ASP A 207 31.14 -20.33 -37.71
CA ASP A 207 30.83 -20.99 -38.99
C ASP A 207 31.69 -22.26 -39.22
N PRO A 208 33.01 -22.29 -38.90
CA PRO A 208 33.82 -23.51 -39.02
C PRO A 208 33.40 -24.64 -38.09
N LYS A 209 32.82 -24.33 -36.93
CA LYS A 209 32.41 -25.30 -35.90
C LYS A 209 31.03 -25.91 -36.19
N HIS A 210 30.19 -25.20 -36.93
CA HIS A 210 28.81 -25.61 -37.24
C HIS A 210 28.60 -26.03 -38.71
N ARG A 211 29.67 -26.33 -39.46
CA ARG A 211 29.56 -26.67 -40.91
C ARG A 211 28.69 -27.89 -41.20
N GLU A 212 28.62 -28.81 -40.26
CA GLU A 212 27.86 -30.06 -40.38
C GLU A 212 26.50 -29.97 -39.69
N GLU A 213 26.18 -28.83 -39.07
CA GLU A 213 24.90 -28.61 -38.40
C GLU A 213 23.85 -28.18 -39.44
N PRO A 214 22.82 -29.01 -39.73
CA PRO A 214 21.90 -28.76 -40.83
C PRO A 214 21.10 -27.45 -40.70
N ASP A 215 20.78 -27.05 -39.47
CA ASP A 215 19.92 -25.90 -39.19
C ASP A 215 20.71 -24.64 -38.82
N TYR A 216 22.05 -24.68 -38.87
CA TYR A 216 22.89 -23.50 -38.65
C TYR A 216 22.77 -22.50 -39.82
N PRO A 217 22.38 -21.24 -39.57
CA PRO A 217 22.22 -20.25 -40.62
C PRO A 217 23.55 -19.94 -41.34
N GLN A 218 23.63 -20.07 -42.67
CA GLN A 218 24.85 -19.77 -43.45
C GLN A 218 24.97 -18.33 -43.95
N GLY A 219 24.09 -17.44 -43.49
CA GLY A 219 24.06 -16.00 -43.82
C GLY A 219 23.21 -15.26 -42.80
N ALA A 220 22.90 -13.97 -43.01
CA ALA A 220 22.23 -13.11 -42.02
C ALA A 220 21.12 -13.82 -41.22
N ALA A 221 21.22 -13.76 -39.89
CA ALA A 221 20.30 -14.38 -38.94
C ALA A 221 20.04 -13.40 -37.78
N PRO A 222 18.89 -13.50 -37.09
CA PRO A 222 18.64 -12.78 -35.86
C PRO A 222 19.74 -13.06 -34.82
N PRO A 223 20.23 -12.07 -34.07
CA PRO A 223 21.35 -12.26 -33.13
C PRO A 223 21.15 -13.34 -32.05
N ASN A 224 19.90 -13.66 -31.73
CA ASN A 224 19.49 -14.63 -30.72
C ASN A 224 19.36 -16.08 -31.25
N PHE A 225 19.58 -16.33 -32.55
CA PHE A 225 19.39 -17.67 -33.17
C PHE A 225 20.19 -18.80 -32.48
N CYS A 226 21.25 -18.44 -31.74
CA CYS A 226 22.03 -19.37 -30.94
C CYS A 226 21.16 -20.14 -29.93
N LEU A 227 20.08 -19.51 -29.41
CA LEU A 227 19.21 -20.09 -28.38
C LEU A 227 18.38 -21.28 -28.90
N ASP A 228 18.21 -21.43 -30.21
CA ASP A 228 17.48 -22.56 -30.81
C ASP A 228 18.20 -23.91 -30.55
N CYS A 229 19.53 -23.87 -30.48
CA CYS A 229 20.38 -25.04 -30.21
C CYS A 229 21.03 -24.99 -28.82
N HIS A 230 21.27 -23.80 -28.28
CA HIS A 230 21.92 -23.54 -27.00
C HIS A 230 20.96 -22.83 -26.02
N PRO A 231 19.85 -23.48 -25.61
CA PRO A 231 18.80 -22.82 -24.84
C PRO A 231 19.29 -22.29 -23.48
N ASP A 232 20.28 -22.96 -22.88
CA ASP A 232 20.88 -22.57 -21.59
C ASP A 232 22.05 -21.58 -21.73
N GLY A 233 22.30 -21.07 -22.94
CA GLY A 233 23.43 -20.21 -23.23
C GLY A 233 24.78 -20.91 -23.11
N ARG A 234 24.81 -22.24 -23.13
CA ARG A 234 26.04 -23.05 -23.05
C ARG A 234 26.16 -23.97 -24.28
N ASN A 235 27.40 -24.34 -24.55
CA ASN A 235 27.77 -25.29 -25.61
C ASN A 235 27.49 -26.73 -25.17
#